data_AF-A0A9J6GXB1-F1
#
_entry.id   AF-A0A9J6GXB1-F1
#
_cell.length_a   1.000
_cell.length_b   1.000
_cell.length_c   1.000
_cell.angle_alpha   90.00
_cell.angle_beta   90.00
_cell.angle_gamma   90.00
#
_symmetry.space_group_name_H-M   'P 1'
#
loop_
_entity.id
_entity.type
_entity.pdbx_description
1 polymer ?
#
loop_
_entity_poly.entity_id
_entity_poly.type
_entity_poly.pdbx_seq_one_letter_code
_entity_poly.pdbx_strand_id
1 'polypeptide(L)'
;MLSLQLFNDFLPEVLRALGTKHNLFSFDATATFIEIVFKWWNIVNVKTPWKRKGLRTQFEEPVFSGDSDSKIDFLRTLLTWLHDWRSKGLDKSTLMKETHAALEHTTYGLVELARYSFGYPTSFWKDTD
;
A
#
# COMPACT_ATOMS: atom_id res chain seq x y z
N MET A 1 -8.44 3.85 -18.56
CA MET A 1 -8.64 3.95 -17.09
C MET A 1 -7.76 5.10 -16.59
N LEU A 2 -8.38 6.24 -16.24
CA LEU A 2 -7.69 7.51 -15.91
C LEU A 2 -7.00 7.50 -14.53
N SER A 3 -7.46 6.68 -13.59
CA SER A 3 -6.96 6.66 -12.21
C SER A 3 -5.50 6.23 -12.09
N LEU A 4 -5.04 5.25 -12.89
CA LEU A 4 -3.63 4.83 -12.89
C LEU A 4 -2.68 5.91 -13.43
N GLN A 5 -3.17 6.81 -14.28
CA GLN A 5 -2.36 7.95 -14.72
C GLN A 5 -2.13 8.95 -13.58
N LEU A 6 -3.04 8.98 -12.60
CA LEU A 6 -2.97 9.83 -11.41
C LEU A 6 -2.09 9.20 -10.32
N PHE A 7 -2.14 7.88 -10.16
CA PHE A 7 -1.25 7.16 -9.24
C PHE A 7 -0.02 6.63 -9.99
N ASN A 8 0.97 7.49 -10.18
CA ASN A 8 2.27 7.12 -10.76
C ASN A 8 3.43 7.55 -9.84
N ASP A 9 4.62 7.06 -10.14
CA ASP A 9 5.88 7.27 -9.40
C ASP A 9 6.41 8.71 -9.48
N PHE A 10 6.10 9.44 -10.54
CA PHE A 10 6.56 10.82 -10.73
C PHE A 10 5.71 11.86 -9.97
N LEU A 11 4.41 11.59 -9.81
CA LEU A 11 3.48 12.59 -9.29
C LEU A 11 3.78 13.04 -7.84
N PRO A 12 4.18 12.17 -6.90
CA PRO A 12 4.57 12.59 -5.56
C PRO A 12 5.73 13.59 -5.55
N GLU A 13 6.77 13.34 -6.35
CA GLU A 13 7.94 14.22 -6.44
C GLU A 13 7.55 15.58 -7.04
N VAL A 14 6.77 15.56 -8.12
CA VAL A 14 6.25 16.78 -8.76
C VAL A 14 5.35 17.57 -7.80
N LEU A 15 4.47 16.89 -7.05
CA LEU A 15 3.60 17.53 -6.06
C LEU A 15 4.41 18.19 -4.94
N ARG A 16 5.50 17.58 -4.47
CA ARG A 16 6.37 18.21 -3.46
C ARG A 16 7.11 19.42 -4.05
N ALA A 17 7.68 19.30 -5.24
CA ALA A 17 8.41 20.39 -5.89
C ALA A 17 7.51 21.60 -6.21
N LEU A 18 6.34 21.36 -6.81
CA LEU A 18 5.38 22.41 -7.16
C LEU A 18 4.57 22.89 -5.94
N GLY A 19 4.30 22.00 -5.00
CA GLY A 19 3.57 22.31 -3.78
C GLY A 19 4.26 23.37 -2.94
N THR A 20 5.58 23.26 -2.76
CA THR A 20 6.38 24.30 -2.11
C THR A 20 6.40 25.59 -2.93
N LYS A 21 6.59 25.49 -4.25
CA LYS A 21 6.68 26.66 -5.14
C LYS A 21 5.39 27.49 -5.20
N HIS A 22 4.24 26.83 -5.16
CA HIS A 22 2.93 27.45 -5.32
C HIS A 22 2.10 27.50 -4.03
N ASN A 23 2.70 27.12 -2.88
CA ASN A 23 2.05 27.07 -1.57
C ASN A 23 0.71 26.30 -1.59
N LEU A 24 0.71 25.12 -2.21
CA LEU A 24 -0.48 24.28 -2.30
C LEU A 24 -0.86 23.77 -0.91
N PHE A 25 -2.14 23.56 -0.65
CA PHE A 25 -2.58 23.02 0.62
C PHE A 25 -2.36 21.49 0.67
N SER A 26 -1.81 21.00 1.79
CA SER A 26 -1.65 19.55 2.06
C SER A 26 -0.88 18.74 1.01
N PHE A 27 -0.07 19.37 0.15
CA PHE A 27 0.60 18.70 -0.97
C PHE A 27 1.46 17.51 -0.51
N ASP A 28 2.13 17.61 0.64
CA ASP A 28 3.01 16.56 1.14
C ASP A 28 2.22 15.36 1.67
N ALA A 29 1.10 15.61 2.35
CA ALA A 29 0.18 14.57 2.77
C ALA A 29 -0.47 13.86 1.57
N THR A 30 -0.82 14.63 0.52
CA THR A 30 -1.35 14.07 -0.73
C THR A 30 -0.30 13.24 -1.48
N ALA A 31 0.94 13.71 -1.57
CA ALA A 31 2.04 12.96 -2.18
C ALA A 31 2.26 11.63 -1.44
N THR A 32 2.28 11.67 -0.11
CA THR A 32 2.43 10.47 0.74
C THR A 32 1.27 9.49 0.53
N PHE A 33 0.03 9.98 0.44
CA PHE A 33 -1.12 9.13 0.15
C PHE A 33 -1.01 8.43 -1.23
N ILE A 34 -0.59 9.17 -2.26
CA ILE A 34 -0.37 8.62 -3.61
C ILE A 34 0.70 7.54 -3.58
N GLU A 35 1.80 7.74 -2.85
CA GLU A 35 2.87 6.75 -2.69
C GLU A 35 2.37 5.47 -2.02
N ILE A 36 1.55 5.59 -0.97
CA ILE A 36 0.95 4.42 -0.29
C ILE A 36 0.10 3.62 -1.28
N VAL A 37 -0.81 4.28 -2.01
CA VAL A 37 -1.71 3.61 -2.97
C VAL A 37 -0.93 2.99 -4.13
N PHE A 38 0.05 3.71 -4.67
CA PHE A 38 0.87 3.23 -5.78
C PHE A 38 1.72 2.02 -5.38
N LYS A 39 2.32 2.06 -4.19
CA LYS A 39 3.11 0.97 -3.64
C LYS A 39 2.27 -0.28 -3.39
N TRP A 40 1.08 -0.13 -2.81
CA TRP A 40 0.12 -1.23 -2.68
C TRP A 40 -0.25 -1.82 -4.05
N TRP A 41 -0.57 -0.96 -5.04
CA TRP A 41 -0.93 -1.40 -6.38
C TRP A 41 0.18 -2.23 -7.05
N ASN A 42 1.45 -1.81 -6.92
CA ASN A 42 2.58 -2.53 -7.48
C ASN A 42 2.74 -3.94 -6.90
N ILE A 43 2.45 -4.11 -5.60
CA ILE A 43 2.52 -5.41 -4.92
C ILE A 43 1.39 -6.34 -5.38
N VAL A 44 0.17 -5.83 -5.49
CA VAL A 44 -1.00 -6.66 -5.84
C VAL A 44 -1.11 -6.96 -7.34
N ASN A 45 -0.48 -6.16 -8.20
CA ASN A 45 -0.58 -6.25 -9.66
C ASN A 45 0.72 -6.75 -10.33
N VAL A 46 1.42 -7.69 -9.70
CA VAL A 46 2.60 -8.34 -10.29
C VAL A 46 2.17 -9.28 -11.42
N LYS A 47 2.38 -8.86 -12.68
CA LYS A 47 1.83 -9.57 -13.87
C LYS A 47 2.56 -10.85 -14.26
N THR A 48 3.87 -10.91 -14.07
CA THR A 48 4.69 -12.09 -14.43
C THR A 48 5.86 -12.21 -13.45
N PRO A 49 6.45 -13.39 -13.23
CA PRO A 49 7.74 -13.50 -12.51
C PRO A 49 8.93 -12.97 -13.34
N TRP A 50 8.77 -12.88 -14.66
CA TRP A 50 9.87 -12.82 -15.64
C TRP A 50 10.08 -11.45 -16.33
N LYS A 51 9.45 -10.38 -15.86
CA LYS A 51 9.70 -9.01 -16.35
C LYS A 51 11.19 -8.69 -16.08
N ARG A 52 11.90 -8.12 -17.07
CA ARG A 52 13.35 -7.85 -16.99
C ARG A 52 13.73 -7.19 -15.66
N LYS A 53 14.70 -7.79 -14.94
CA LYS A 53 15.22 -7.36 -13.62
C LYS A 53 15.59 -5.87 -13.49
N GLY A 54 15.80 -5.16 -14.60
CA GLY A 54 16.16 -3.73 -14.61
C GLY A 54 14.99 -2.74 -14.68
N LEU A 55 13.74 -3.20 -14.77
CA LEU A 55 12.54 -2.34 -14.92
C LEU A 55 11.55 -2.46 -13.75
N ARG A 56 11.93 -3.14 -12.67
CA ARG A 56 11.07 -3.36 -11.50
C ARG A 56 11.53 -2.51 -10.33
N THR A 57 10.58 -1.86 -9.68
CA THR A 57 10.75 -1.48 -8.27
C THR A 57 10.70 -2.76 -7.43
N GLN A 58 11.34 -2.80 -6.25
CA GLN A 58 11.29 -3.97 -5.34
C GLN A 58 9.86 -4.41 -4.97
N PHE A 59 8.89 -3.51 -5.13
CA PHE A 59 7.46 -3.74 -4.87
C PHE A 59 6.72 -4.35 -6.07
N GLU A 60 7.33 -4.44 -7.26
CA GLU A 60 6.81 -5.14 -8.45
C GLU A 60 7.36 -6.57 -8.62
N GLU A 61 8.13 -7.06 -7.64
CA GLU A 61 8.60 -8.43 -7.61
C GLU A 61 7.60 -9.36 -6.91
N PRO A 62 7.57 -10.66 -7.26
CA PRO A 62 6.79 -11.64 -6.51
C PRO A 62 7.11 -11.58 -5.00
N VAL A 63 6.12 -11.90 -4.18
CA VAL A 63 6.37 -12.15 -2.75
C VAL A 63 7.21 -13.42 -2.63
N PHE A 64 8.29 -13.35 -1.87
CA PHE A 64 9.22 -14.46 -1.66
C PHE A 64 9.10 -15.04 -0.25
N SER A 65 9.49 -16.30 -0.10
CA SER A 65 9.64 -16.95 1.20
C SER A 65 10.89 -16.40 1.90
N GLY A 66 10.69 -15.44 2.79
CA GLY A 66 11.65 -14.92 3.74
C GLY A 66 10.94 -14.08 4.79
N ASP A 67 11.33 -14.25 6.06
CA ASP A 67 10.73 -13.55 7.20
C ASP A 67 10.82 -12.01 7.11
N SER A 68 11.64 -11.49 6.18
CA SER A 68 11.93 -10.08 5.97
C SER A 68 11.55 -9.57 4.57
N ASP A 69 10.52 -10.16 3.92
CA ASP A 69 10.04 -9.60 2.65
C ASP A 69 9.39 -8.23 2.90
N SER A 70 10.08 -7.17 2.49
CA SER A 70 9.63 -5.77 2.63
C SER A 70 8.23 -5.48 2.09
N LYS A 71 7.70 -6.31 1.17
CA LYS A 71 6.33 -6.22 0.68
C LYS A 71 5.33 -6.65 1.76
N ILE A 72 5.60 -7.76 2.45
CA ILE A 72 4.76 -8.24 3.56
C ILE A 72 4.79 -7.26 4.72
N ASP A 73 5.96 -6.73 5.07
CA ASP A 73 6.10 -5.72 6.11
C ASP A 73 5.28 -4.47 5.77
N PHE A 74 5.38 -3.98 4.53
CA PHE A 74 4.56 -2.87 4.08
C PHE A 74 3.05 -3.16 4.16
N LEU A 75 2.60 -4.34 3.71
CA LEU A 75 1.17 -4.69 3.75
C LEU A 75 0.67 -4.77 5.20
N ARG A 76 1.48 -5.26 6.15
CA ARG A 76 1.16 -5.24 7.58
C ARG A 76 1.06 -3.83 8.14
N THR A 77 2.04 -2.98 7.84
CA THR A 77 1.99 -1.56 8.24
C THR A 77 0.79 -0.84 7.63
N LEU A 78 0.42 -1.17 6.39
CA LEU A 78 -0.76 -0.62 5.73
C LEU A 78 -2.05 -1.02 6.46
N LEU A 79 -2.17 -2.26 6.93
CA LEU A 79 -3.33 -2.70 7.72
C LEU A 79 -3.47 -1.91 9.01
N THR A 80 -2.38 -1.73 9.77
CA THR A 80 -2.38 -0.89 10.97
C THR A 80 -2.77 0.55 10.62
N TRP A 81 -2.21 1.11 9.55
CA TRP A 81 -2.52 2.46 9.11
C TRP A 81 -3.99 2.63 8.70
N LEU A 82 -4.59 1.64 8.02
CA LEU A 82 -6.01 1.65 7.67
C LEU A 82 -6.89 1.61 8.92
N HIS A 83 -6.56 0.75 9.89
CA HIS A 83 -7.26 0.67 11.16
C HIS A 83 -7.24 2.01 11.91
N ASP A 84 -6.05 2.61 12.03
CA ASP A 84 -5.86 3.92 12.66
C ASP A 84 -6.54 5.07 11.89
N TRP A 85 -6.57 4.98 10.56
CA TRP A 85 -7.23 6.00 9.74
C TRP A 85 -8.74 5.97 9.93
N ARG A 86 -9.33 4.78 10.08
CA ARG A 86 -10.76 4.61 10.36
C ARG A 86 -11.13 5.02 11.78
N SER A 87 -10.30 4.71 12.78
CA SER A 87 -10.57 5.02 14.18
C SER A 87 -10.59 6.53 14.48
N LYS A 88 -9.98 7.35 13.61
CA LYS A 88 -9.98 8.83 13.72
C LYS A 88 -11.33 9.50 13.45
N GLY A 89 -12.37 8.76 13.03
CA GLY A 89 -13.75 9.25 13.00
C GLY A 89 -14.00 10.44 12.05
N LEU A 90 -13.15 10.61 11.03
CA LEU A 90 -13.27 11.68 10.07
C LEU A 90 -14.20 11.26 8.92
N ASP A 91 -15.52 11.35 9.14
CA ASP A 91 -16.55 10.89 8.20
C ASP A 91 -16.47 11.54 6.79
N LYS A 92 -15.78 12.68 6.66
CA LYS A 92 -15.64 13.44 5.39
C LYS A 92 -14.26 13.37 4.73
N SER A 93 -13.25 12.79 5.37
CA SER A 93 -11.87 12.72 4.82
C SER A 93 -11.28 11.31 4.82
N THR A 94 -12.15 10.30 4.89
CA THR A 94 -11.80 8.88 4.79
C THR A 94 -12.34 8.29 3.49
N LEU A 95 -11.82 7.11 3.13
CA LEU A 95 -12.41 6.30 2.07
C LEU A 95 -13.86 5.94 2.43
N MET A 96 -14.73 5.81 1.41
CA MET A 96 -16.06 5.23 1.61
C MET A 96 -15.93 3.87 2.30
N LYS A 97 -16.89 3.56 3.18
CA LYS A 97 -16.87 2.36 4.03
C LYS A 97 -16.58 1.09 3.23
N GLU A 98 -17.20 0.96 2.06
CA GLU A 98 -17.06 -0.18 1.16
C GLU A 98 -15.65 -0.25 0.54
N THR A 99 -15.10 0.90 0.13
CA THR A 99 -13.76 0.97 -0.46
C THR A 99 -12.69 0.68 0.60
N HIS A 100 -12.87 1.20 1.82
CA HIS A 100 -12.00 0.91 2.95
C HIS A 100 -11.98 -0.59 3.27
N ALA A 101 -13.16 -1.18 3.45
CA ALA A 101 -13.29 -2.61 3.75
C ALA A 101 -12.72 -3.49 2.64
N ALA A 102 -12.95 -3.14 1.36
CA ALA A 102 -12.39 -3.89 0.25
C ALA A 102 -10.84 -3.85 0.25
N LEU A 103 -10.24 -2.69 0.49
CA LEU A 103 -8.79 -2.54 0.56
C LEU A 103 -8.19 -3.30 1.76
N GLU A 104 -8.82 -3.19 2.92
CA GLU A 104 -8.44 -3.89 4.15
C GLU A 104 -8.50 -5.40 3.97
N HIS A 105 -9.66 -5.94 3.53
CA HIS A 105 -9.83 -7.38 3.34
C HIS A 105 -8.92 -7.97 2.25
N THR A 106 -8.71 -7.25 1.14
CA THR A 106 -7.80 -7.70 0.08
C THR A 106 -6.36 -7.76 0.60
N THR A 107 -5.93 -6.72 1.32
CA THR A 107 -4.58 -6.64 1.89
C THR A 107 -4.37 -7.73 2.94
N TYR A 108 -5.34 -7.92 3.84
CA TYR A 108 -5.34 -8.97 4.84
C TYR A 108 -5.24 -10.36 4.22
N GLY A 109 -6.10 -10.64 3.22
CA GLY A 109 -6.11 -11.91 2.52
C GLY A 109 -4.75 -12.23 1.87
N LEU A 110 -4.08 -11.23 1.28
CA LEU A 110 -2.75 -11.42 0.69
C LEU A 110 -1.68 -11.77 1.72
N VAL A 111 -1.68 -11.10 2.88
CA VAL A 111 -0.74 -11.39 3.97
C VAL A 111 -0.96 -12.81 4.50
N GLU A 112 -2.21 -13.21 4.70
CA GLU A 112 -2.57 -14.55 5.19
C GLU A 112 -2.28 -15.65 4.16
N LEU A 113 -2.51 -15.39 2.87
CA LEU A 113 -2.15 -16.32 1.80
C LEU A 113 -0.63 -16.51 1.71
N ALA A 114 0.15 -15.43 1.81
CA ALA A 114 1.61 -15.52 1.87
C ALA A 114 2.05 -16.31 3.11
N ARG A 115 1.45 -16.04 4.28
CA ARG A 115 1.70 -16.79 5.52
C ARG A 115 1.47 -18.28 5.35
N TYR A 116 0.30 -18.66 4.84
CA TYR A 116 -0.07 -20.04 4.59
C TYR A 116 0.90 -20.72 3.61
N SER A 117 1.23 -20.03 2.52
CA SER A 117 2.09 -20.58 1.45
C SER A 117 3.54 -20.79 1.90
N PHE A 118 4.05 -19.94 2.80
CA PHE A 118 5.44 -19.99 3.27
C PHE A 118 5.61 -20.61 4.66
N GLY A 119 4.53 -20.95 5.35
CA GLY A 119 4.56 -21.61 6.65
C GLY A 119 4.94 -20.71 7.84
N TYR A 120 4.71 -19.39 7.77
CA TYR A 120 5.05 -18.52 8.90
C TYR A 120 4.12 -18.72 10.13
N PRO A 121 4.60 -18.48 11.36
CA PRO A 121 3.80 -18.61 12.58
C PRO A 121 2.59 -17.67 12.62
N THR A 122 1.52 -18.09 13.30
CA THR A 122 0.23 -17.37 13.44
C THR A 122 0.25 -16.21 14.45
N SER A 123 1.42 -15.81 14.97
CA SER A 123 1.56 -14.97 16.16
C SER A 123 1.18 -13.49 16.00
N PHE A 124 0.57 -13.08 14.89
CA PHE A 124 0.27 -11.66 14.64
C PHE A 124 -1.04 -11.17 15.32
N TRP A 125 -1.96 -12.08 15.69
CA TRP A 125 -3.23 -11.73 16.33
C TRP A 125 -3.43 -12.38 17.70
N LYS A 126 -2.35 -12.72 18.43
CA LYS A 126 -2.51 -13.22 19.80
C LYS A 126 -2.83 -12.14 20.84
N ASP A 127 -2.78 -10.86 20.45
CA ASP A 127 -2.94 -9.72 21.37
C ASP A 127 -4.10 -8.78 21.00
N THR A 128 -5.07 -9.24 20.22
CA THR A 128 -6.31 -8.47 19.95
C THR A 128 -7.53 -9.33 20.25
N ASP A 129 -7.68 -9.70 21.53
CA ASP A 129 -8.93 -10.11 22.15
C ASP A 129 -9.49 -8.96 23.00
#